data_AF-A0AAW0NBC5-F1
#
_entry.id   AF-A0AAW0NBC5-F1
#
_cell.length_a   1.000
_cell.length_b   1.000
_cell.length_c   1.000
_cell.angle_alpha   90.00
_cell.angle_beta   90.00
_cell.angle_gamma   90.00
#
_symmetry.space_group_name_H-M   'P 1'
#
loop_
_entity.id
_entity.type
_entity.pdbx_description
1 polymer ?
#
loop_
_entity_poly.entity_id
_entity_poly.type
_entity_poly.pdbx_seq_one_letter_code
_entity_poly.pdbx_strand_id
1 'polypeptide(L)'
;MSPLLTCLCCCSDALMELSPAAQVDMESDEAMLWTLQEAVERQTLQIGASACGATAVVDVLKALGIEVAPEEVDRCVQTKLRRNEALLPDYLLSRSEAGATHAQLISGAEEASSGQVIGRFFHFHPPRRVSLVPWLARWIRSGAVPVATMNMQRAVPKGEEIPDAWHHQLIFGVMRNAVFMTNPLDVVIDTEVHERLCSDSVLLVRREDVLQRLTPDCCLSDLSQNQSDPRWKSLDVEGMAICFSVIHQVKRMAEQQEHELTSHITIPAAYKSGITLFACATLQRDKNSKTVPNCRCCEDF
;
A
#
# COMPACT_ATOMS: atom_id res chain seq x y z
N MET A 1 -38.96 5.28 28.91
CA MET A 1 -38.86 6.75 28.86
C MET A 1 -38.00 7.12 27.65
N SER A 2 -38.64 7.23 26.49
CA SER A 2 -38.23 8.14 25.39
C SER A 2 -39.00 9.47 25.63
N PRO A 3 -38.77 10.60 24.91
CA PRO A 3 -38.13 10.73 23.60
C PRO A 3 -37.30 12.02 23.38
N LEU A 4 -36.77 12.19 22.16
CA LEU A 4 -36.85 13.38 21.27
C LEU A 4 -35.79 13.25 20.16
N LEU A 5 -36.09 12.54 19.06
CA LEU A 5 -36.47 13.16 17.77
C LEU A 5 -36.98 14.61 17.86
N THR A 6 -36.44 15.49 17.02
CA THR A 6 -37.13 16.43 16.09
C THR A 6 -36.29 17.69 15.91
N CYS A 7 -35.78 17.94 14.69
CA CYS A 7 -35.76 19.31 14.14
C CYS A 7 -35.66 19.25 12.61
N LEU A 8 -36.81 18.97 11.98
CA LEU A 8 -37.14 19.35 10.62
C LEU A 8 -38.09 20.55 10.72
N CYS A 9 -37.96 21.48 9.77
CA CYS A 9 -38.88 22.59 9.47
C CYS A 9 -38.88 23.80 10.41
N CYS A 10 -38.06 24.80 10.06
CA CYS A 10 -38.46 26.21 10.12
C CYS A 10 -37.63 26.99 9.09
N CYS A 11 -38.24 27.28 7.94
CA CYS A 11 -38.08 28.50 7.12
C CYS A 11 -38.66 28.23 5.73
N SER A 12 -40.00 28.29 5.62
CA SER A 12 -40.63 28.71 4.36
C SER A 12 -40.60 30.23 4.27
N ASP A 13 -40.48 30.69 3.03
CA ASP A 13 -40.74 32.04 2.54
C ASP A 13 -39.65 33.11 2.75
N ALA A 14 -38.63 33.02 1.90
CA ALA A 14 -38.06 34.20 1.26
C ALA A 14 -37.80 33.89 -0.22
N LEU A 15 -38.82 34.14 -1.05
CA LEU A 15 -38.70 34.27 -2.50
C LEU A 15 -37.90 35.54 -2.81
N MET A 16 -36.64 35.37 -3.20
CA MET A 16 -35.95 36.32 -4.09
C MET A 16 -35.28 35.52 -5.20
N GLU A 17 -35.70 35.82 -6.42
CA GLU A 17 -35.20 35.29 -7.67
C GLU A 17 -33.68 35.47 -7.79
N LEU A 18 -32.96 34.37 -7.97
CA LEU A 18 -31.57 34.38 -8.43
C LEU A 18 -31.44 33.44 -9.63
N SER A 19 -30.80 33.97 -10.68
CA SER A 19 -30.70 33.47 -12.04
C SER A 19 -30.21 32.01 -12.20
N PRO A 20 -30.61 31.29 -13.27
CA PRO A 20 -30.07 29.98 -13.61
C PRO A 20 -28.77 30.13 -14.40
N ALA A 21 -27.64 30.36 -13.72
CA ALA A 21 -26.33 30.37 -14.38
C ALA A 21 -25.18 30.12 -13.39
N ALA A 22 -25.05 28.86 -12.95
CA ALA A 22 -23.80 28.20 -12.58
C ALA A 22 -24.11 26.81 -11.98
N GLN A 23 -24.64 25.90 -12.79
CA GLN A 23 -24.41 24.47 -12.51
C GLN A 23 -22.96 24.21 -12.90
N VAL A 24 -22.05 24.41 -11.94
CA VAL A 24 -20.76 23.76 -11.99
C VAL A 24 -21.08 22.29 -11.74
N ASP A 25 -20.89 21.45 -12.74
CA ASP A 25 -20.88 19.99 -12.56
C ASP A 25 -19.79 19.67 -11.54
N MET A 26 -20.17 19.64 -10.26
CA MET A 26 -19.46 18.84 -9.27
C MET A 26 -19.74 17.40 -9.64
N GLU A 27 -19.01 16.86 -10.62
CA GLU A 27 -18.79 15.42 -10.70
C GLU A 27 -18.48 14.98 -9.26
N SER A 28 -19.35 14.20 -8.64
CA SER A 28 -19.17 13.84 -7.23
C SER A 28 -17.77 13.27 -7.08
N ASP A 29 -17.01 13.60 -6.05
CA ASP A 29 -15.67 13.01 -5.83
C ASP A 29 -15.78 11.55 -5.31
N GLU A 30 -16.80 10.83 -5.77
CA GLU A 30 -17.17 9.49 -5.33
C GLU A 30 -17.14 8.51 -6.49
N ALA A 31 -16.41 7.41 -6.32
CA ALA A 31 -16.41 6.32 -7.27
C ALA A 31 -16.18 5.01 -6.52
N MET A 32 -16.96 3.99 -6.82
CA MET A 32 -16.91 2.68 -6.17
C MET A 32 -16.85 1.59 -7.25
N LEU A 33 -15.93 0.65 -7.11
CA LEU A 33 -15.92 -0.62 -7.85
C LEU A 33 -16.96 -1.59 -7.29
N TRP A 34 -17.08 -1.60 -5.96
CA TRP A 34 -18.01 -2.41 -5.19
C TRP A 34 -18.70 -1.54 -4.16
N THR A 35 -19.97 -1.83 -3.87
CA THR A 35 -20.59 -1.36 -2.64
C THR A 35 -19.88 -1.96 -1.42
N LEU A 36 -20.09 -1.38 -0.23
CA LEU A 36 -19.56 -1.96 1.02
C LEU A 36 -19.98 -3.42 1.21
N GLN A 37 -21.24 -3.74 0.90
CA GLN A 37 -21.76 -5.10 1.00
C GLN A 37 -21.04 -6.05 0.02
N GLU A 38 -20.89 -5.63 -1.24
CA GLU A 38 -20.17 -6.42 -2.23
C GLU A 38 -18.69 -6.59 -1.85
N ALA A 39 -18.05 -5.57 -1.27
CA ALA A 39 -16.67 -5.69 -0.82
C ALA A 39 -16.53 -6.69 0.34
N VAL A 40 -17.49 -6.73 1.27
CA VAL A 40 -17.55 -7.76 2.33
C VAL A 40 -17.66 -9.16 1.74
N GLU A 41 -18.51 -9.34 0.72
CA GLU A 41 -18.78 -10.65 0.11
C GLU A 41 -17.68 -11.10 -0.85
N ARG A 42 -17.03 -10.17 -1.55
CA ARG A 42 -16.13 -10.46 -2.67
C ARG A 42 -14.65 -10.42 -2.30
N GLN A 43 -14.28 -9.67 -1.26
CA GLN A 43 -12.88 -9.57 -0.84
C GLN A 43 -12.30 -10.97 -0.60
N THR A 44 -11.06 -11.14 -1.01
CA THR A 44 -10.32 -12.35 -0.71
C THR A 44 -9.61 -12.15 0.62
N LEU A 45 -9.89 -13.02 1.59
CA LEU A 45 -9.05 -13.08 2.79
C LEU A 45 -7.66 -13.53 2.38
N GLN A 46 -6.63 -12.97 3.01
CA GLN A 46 -5.24 -13.22 2.65
C GLN A 46 -4.95 -14.72 2.46
N ILE A 47 -4.52 -15.08 1.25
CA ILE A 47 -4.42 -16.50 0.80
C ILE A 47 -3.16 -17.23 1.31
N GLY A 48 -2.27 -16.53 2.02
CA GLY A 48 -1.04 -17.10 2.55
C GLY A 48 -0.16 -16.08 3.27
N ALA A 49 0.90 -16.54 3.93
CA ALA A 49 1.84 -15.65 4.63
C ALA A 49 2.55 -14.72 3.64
N SER A 50 2.59 -13.41 3.93
CA SER A 50 3.14 -12.37 3.05
C SER A 50 2.44 -12.24 1.67
N ALA A 51 1.30 -12.90 1.47
CA ALA A 51 0.61 -12.98 0.17
C ALA A 51 -0.38 -11.81 -0.07
N CYS A 52 -0.19 -10.65 0.58
CA CYS A 52 -1.06 -9.49 0.37
C CYS A 52 -1.09 -9.04 -1.09
N GLY A 53 0.06 -9.13 -1.79
CA GLY A 53 0.17 -8.79 -3.21
C GLY A 53 -0.64 -9.72 -4.11
N ALA A 54 -0.46 -11.04 -3.95
CA ALA A 54 -1.24 -12.03 -4.69
C ALA A 54 -2.74 -11.92 -4.40
N THR A 55 -3.11 -11.70 -3.13
CA THR A 55 -4.50 -11.49 -2.72
C THR A 55 -5.11 -10.26 -3.38
N ALA A 56 -4.37 -9.14 -3.44
CA ALA A 56 -4.80 -7.94 -4.15
C ALA A 56 -5.00 -8.21 -5.65
N VAL A 57 -4.15 -9.01 -6.30
CA VAL A 57 -4.32 -9.40 -7.70
C VAL A 57 -5.56 -10.27 -7.90
N VAL A 58 -5.86 -11.21 -7.00
CA VAL A 58 -7.11 -11.98 -7.04
C VAL A 58 -8.32 -11.03 -7.01
N ASP A 59 -8.32 -10.06 -6.09
CA ASP A 59 -9.39 -9.07 -6.00
C ASP A 59 -9.48 -8.18 -7.25
N VAL A 60 -8.35 -7.81 -7.86
CA VAL A 60 -8.30 -7.10 -9.15
C VAL A 60 -9.00 -7.90 -10.25
N LEU A 61 -8.63 -9.18 -10.41
CA LEU A 61 -9.20 -10.03 -11.45
C LEU A 61 -10.71 -10.22 -11.24
N LYS A 62 -11.15 -10.44 -9.99
CA LYS A 62 -12.57 -10.48 -9.62
C LYS A 62 -13.29 -9.17 -9.94
N ALA A 63 -12.69 -8.02 -9.64
CA ALA A 63 -13.28 -6.71 -9.93
C ALA A 63 -13.43 -6.47 -11.44
N LEU A 64 -12.51 -7.00 -12.24
CA LEU A 64 -12.56 -6.96 -13.71
C LEU A 64 -13.42 -8.07 -14.34
N GLY A 65 -14.05 -8.94 -13.52
CA GLY A 65 -14.91 -10.03 -13.99
C GLY A 65 -14.16 -11.22 -14.60
N ILE A 66 -12.90 -11.41 -14.22
CA ILE A 66 -12.03 -12.50 -14.68
C ILE A 66 -11.86 -13.50 -13.55
N GLU A 67 -12.32 -14.73 -13.78
CA GLU A 67 -12.20 -15.81 -12.80
C GLU A 67 -10.88 -16.56 -13.00
N VAL A 68 -10.01 -16.48 -12.00
CA VAL A 68 -8.75 -17.25 -11.92
C VAL A 68 -8.63 -17.82 -10.51
N ALA A 69 -8.15 -19.06 -10.40
CA ALA A 69 -7.93 -19.69 -9.10
C ALA A 69 -6.88 -18.92 -8.29
N PRO A 70 -7.08 -18.69 -6.98
CA PRO A 70 -6.10 -17.97 -6.15
C PRO A 70 -4.70 -18.58 -6.16
N GLU A 71 -4.59 -19.90 -6.27
CA GLU A 71 -3.32 -20.63 -6.32
C GLU A 71 -2.56 -20.35 -7.62
N GLU A 72 -3.28 -20.16 -8.72
CA GLU A 72 -2.71 -19.77 -10.01
C GLU A 72 -2.16 -18.34 -9.93
N VAL A 73 -2.92 -17.41 -9.33
CA VAL A 73 -2.48 -16.03 -9.13
C VAL A 73 -1.24 -15.95 -8.24
N ASP A 74 -1.21 -16.67 -7.12
CA ASP A 74 -0.04 -16.67 -6.23
C ASP A 74 1.21 -17.22 -6.93
N ARG A 75 1.05 -18.27 -7.76
CA ARG A 75 2.15 -18.81 -8.58
C ARG A 75 2.68 -17.77 -9.57
N CYS A 76 1.81 -17.01 -10.23
CA CYS A 76 2.20 -15.98 -11.20
C CYS A 76 2.81 -14.74 -10.54
N VAL A 77 2.34 -14.34 -9.35
CA VAL A 77 2.88 -13.17 -8.62
C VAL A 77 4.25 -13.48 -7.98
N GLN A 78 4.54 -14.74 -7.68
CA GLN A 78 5.84 -15.18 -7.13
C GLN A 78 6.19 -14.48 -5.81
N THR A 79 5.27 -14.55 -4.85
CA THR A 79 5.44 -13.98 -3.51
C THR A 79 6.70 -14.55 -2.83
N LYS A 80 7.62 -13.69 -2.40
CA LYS A 80 8.82 -14.09 -1.63
C LYS A 80 8.50 -14.23 -0.15
N LEU A 81 8.95 -15.29 0.49
CA LEU A 81 8.72 -15.54 1.91
C LEU A 81 9.87 -15.03 2.79
N ARG A 82 9.50 -14.62 4.02
CA ARG A 82 10.47 -14.27 5.07
C ARG A 82 11.16 -15.55 5.57
N ARG A 83 12.48 -15.49 5.77
CA ARG A 83 13.25 -16.59 6.39
C ARG A 83 13.31 -16.39 7.90
N ASN A 84 12.17 -16.57 8.59
CA ASN A 84 12.01 -16.23 10.01
C ASN A 84 12.97 -16.95 10.95
N GLU A 85 13.40 -18.17 10.59
CA GLU A 85 14.32 -19.01 11.38
C GLU A 85 15.80 -18.82 11.02
N ALA A 86 16.11 -17.91 10.09
CA ALA A 86 17.49 -17.66 9.68
C ALA A 86 18.25 -16.78 10.67
N LEU A 87 19.58 -16.86 10.61
CA LEU A 87 20.47 -15.92 11.30
C LEU A 87 20.29 -14.51 10.77
N LEU A 88 20.71 -13.52 11.58
CA LEU A 88 20.40 -12.12 11.35
C LEU A 88 20.67 -11.63 9.91
N PRO A 89 21.84 -11.89 9.27
CA PRO A 89 22.09 -11.40 7.92
C PRO A 89 21.07 -11.92 6.90
N ASP A 90 20.82 -13.23 6.90
CA ASP A 90 19.89 -13.88 5.99
C ASP A 90 18.43 -13.53 6.26
N TYR A 91 18.09 -13.31 7.54
CA TYR A 91 16.78 -12.83 7.95
C TYR A 91 16.54 -11.43 7.38
N LEU A 92 17.42 -10.46 7.66
CA LEU A 92 17.28 -9.09 7.18
C LEU A 92 17.25 -9.02 5.66
N LEU A 93 18.09 -9.79 4.97
CA LEU A 93 18.05 -9.88 3.51
C LEU A 93 16.69 -10.38 3.03
N SER A 94 16.18 -11.49 3.60
CA SER A 94 14.85 -11.99 3.21
C SER A 94 13.74 -10.98 3.52
N ARG A 95 13.86 -10.21 4.60
CA ARG A 95 12.91 -9.15 4.98
C ARG A 95 12.89 -8.00 3.98
N SER A 96 14.06 -7.64 3.42
CA SER A 96 14.15 -6.58 2.41
C SER A 96 13.42 -6.92 1.12
N GLU A 97 13.25 -8.21 0.82
CA GLU A 97 12.65 -8.70 -0.42
C GLU A 97 11.29 -9.38 -0.24
N ALA A 98 10.84 -9.61 0.99
CA ALA A 98 9.64 -10.41 1.28
C ALA A 98 8.35 -9.77 0.77
N GLY A 99 7.43 -10.63 0.32
CA GLY A 99 6.17 -10.32 -0.34
C GLY A 99 6.34 -10.13 -1.85
N ALA A 100 5.65 -9.17 -2.44
CA ALA A 100 5.65 -8.97 -3.89
C ALA A 100 5.81 -7.49 -4.25
N THR A 101 6.53 -7.18 -5.32
CA THR A 101 6.69 -5.81 -5.83
C THR A 101 5.56 -5.43 -6.77
N HIS A 102 5.34 -4.12 -7.01
CA HIS A 102 4.36 -3.67 -8.01
C HIS A 102 4.61 -4.26 -9.41
N ALA A 103 5.88 -4.47 -9.80
CA ALA A 103 6.23 -5.11 -11.05
C ALA A 103 5.74 -6.56 -11.11
N GLN A 104 5.92 -7.32 -10.02
CA GLN A 104 5.41 -8.68 -9.89
C GLN A 104 3.88 -8.74 -9.88
N LEU A 105 3.21 -7.75 -9.27
CA LEU A 105 1.75 -7.64 -9.34
C LEU A 105 1.28 -7.42 -10.79
N ILE A 106 1.95 -6.54 -11.55
CA ILE A 106 1.62 -6.28 -12.96
C ILE A 106 1.84 -7.52 -13.81
N SER A 107 3.03 -8.12 -13.76
CA SER A 107 3.33 -9.32 -14.56
C SER A 107 2.48 -10.50 -14.14
N GLY A 108 2.22 -10.67 -12.83
CA GLY A 108 1.40 -11.75 -12.30
C GLY A 108 -0.06 -11.64 -12.74
N ALA A 109 -0.64 -10.42 -12.74
CA ALA A 109 -1.99 -10.19 -13.26
C ALA A 109 -2.07 -10.43 -14.78
N GLU A 110 -1.06 -9.99 -15.53
CA GLU A 110 -0.99 -10.21 -16.97
C GLU A 110 -0.89 -11.71 -17.30
N GLU A 111 0.02 -12.43 -16.65
CA GLU A 111 0.21 -13.87 -16.84
C GLU A 111 -1.04 -14.67 -16.44
N ALA A 112 -1.57 -14.45 -15.23
CA ALA A 112 -2.73 -15.16 -14.70
C ALA A 112 -4.00 -14.92 -15.55
N SER A 113 -4.13 -13.75 -16.16
CA SER A 113 -5.26 -13.40 -17.03
C SER A 113 -5.03 -13.74 -18.51
N SER A 114 -3.90 -14.36 -18.87
CA SER A 114 -3.49 -14.62 -20.26
C SER A 114 -3.47 -13.34 -21.13
N GLY A 115 -2.97 -12.24 -20.57
CA GLY A 115 -2.83 -10.95 -21.24
C GLY A 115 -4.11 -10.11 -21.33
N GLN A 116 -5.19 -10.52 -20.66
CA GLN A 116 -6.44 -9.75 -20.65
C GLN A 116 -6.38 -8.52 -19.75
N VAL A 117 -5.53 -8.56 -18.71
CA VAL A 117 -5.32 -7.45 -17.78
C VAL A 117 -3.93 -6.89 -17.94
N ILE A 118 -3.83 -5.57 -17.97
CA ILE A 118 -2.58 -4.83 -17.96
C ILE A 118 -2.55 -3.90 -16.75
N GLY A 119 -1.35 -3.58 -16.29
CA GLY A 119 -1.15 -2.69 -15.15
C GLY A 119 -0.15 -1.58 -15.44
N ARG A 120 -0.34 -0.43 -14.78
CA ARG A 120 0.63 0.67 -14.77
C ARG A 120 0.82 1.18 -13.36
N PHE A 121 2.08 1.26 -12.93
CA PHE A 121 2.45 1.79 -11.63
C PHE A 121 2.73 3.29 -11.68
N PHE A 122 2.22 4.00 -10.68
CA PHE A 122 2.43 5.42 -10.45
C PHE A 122 3.13 5.57 -9.10
N HIS A 123 4.38 6.05 -9.12
CA HIS A 123 5.19 6.20 -7.93
C HIS A 123 4.89 7.52 -7.21
N PHE A 124 4.65 7.46 -5.90
CA PHE A 124 4.22 8.63 -5.10
C PHE A 124 5.35 9.24 -4.26
N HIS A 125 6.53 8.64 -4.29
CA HIS A 125 7.75 9.21 -3.71
C HIS A 125 8.71 9.71 -4.82
N PRO A 126 9.47 10.81 -4.64
CA PRO A 126 9.22 11.88 -3.66
C PRO A 126 7.80 12.47 -3.80
N PRO A 127 7.34 13.30 -2.83
CA PRO A 127 5.97 13.78 -2.77
C PRO A 127 5.44 14.32 -4.11
N ARG A 128 4.27 13.83 -4.52
CA ARG A 128 3.59 14.26 -5.75
C ARG A 128 2.52 15.31 -5.45
N ARG A 129 2.30 16.22 -6.39
CA ARG A 129 1.22 17.21 -6.32
C ARG A 129 -0.06 16.63 -6.93
N VAL A 130 -0.67 15.69 -6.23
CA VAL A 130 -1.90 15.00 -6.66
C VAL A 130 -2.97 15.15 -5.60
N SER A 131 -4.18 15.52 -6.02
CA SER A 131 -5.38 15.37 -5.18
C SER A 131 -5.86 13.92 -5.30
N LEU A 132 -5.57 13.11 -4.27
CA LEU A 132 -5.66 11.66 -4.34
C LEU A 132 -7.07 11.16 -4.67
N VAL A 133 -8.09 11.64 -3.95
CA VAL A 133 -9.48 11.17 -4.12
C VAL A 133 -10.03 11.51 -5.51
N PRO A 134 -10.01 12.76 -6.00
CA PRO A 134 -10.47 13.07 -7.36
C PRO A 134 -9.69 12.32 -8.45
N TRP A 135 -8.38 12.11 -8.24
CA TRP A 135 -7.56 11.36 -9.18
C TRP A 135 -7.96 9.88 -9.26
N LEU A 136 -8.14 9.22 -8.11
CA LEU A 136 -8.63 7.84 -8.03
C LEU A 136 -10.03 7.71 -8.62
N ALA A 137 -10.93 8.63 -8.28
CA ALA A 137 -12.32 8.61 -8.72
C ALA A 137 -12.42 8.59 -10.25
N ARG A 138 -11.60 9.40 -10.94
CA ARG A 138 -11.52 9.43 -12.41
C ARG A 138 -11.10 8.09 -13.01
N TRP A 139 -10.10 7.44 -12.42
CA TRP A 139 -9.61 6.14 -12.89
C TRP A 139 -10.64 5.03 -12.66
N ILE A 140 -11.25 4.99 -11.48
CA ILE A 140 -12.29 4.02 -11.13
C ILE A 140 -13.47 4.13 -12.10
N ARG A 141 -13.96 5.36 -12.38
CA ARG A 141 -15.02 5.58 -13.38
C ARG A 141 -14.64 5.16 -14.80
N SER A 142 -13.36 5.24 -15.11
CA SER A 142 -12.81 4.78 -16.40
C SER A 142 -12.65 3.26 -16.47
N GLY A 143 -13.09 2.52 -15.44
CA GLY A 143 -13.01 1.06 -15.36
C GLY A 143 -11.65 0.53 -14.89
N ALA A 144 -10.78 1.40 -14.35
CA ALA A 144 -9.52 0.94 -13.78
C ALA A 144 -9.70 0.48 -12.33
N VAL A 145 -8.91 -0.51 -11.93
CA VAL A 145 -8.89 -1.06 -10.57
C VAL A 145 -7.58 -0.66 -9.88
N PRO A 146 -7.62 0.25 -8.89
CA PRO A 146 -6.43 0.69 -8.17
C PRO A 146 -6.01 -0.28 -7.06
N VAL A 147 -4.71 -0.55 -6.96
CA VAL A 147 -4.07 -1.21 -5.83
C VAL A 147 -3.01 -0.28 -5.23
N ALA A 148 -3.14 0.04 -3.96
CA ALA A 148 -2.18 0.82 -3.20
C ALA A 148 -1.05 -0.07 -2.70
N THR A 149 0.20 0.34 -2.93
CA THR A 149 1.39 -0.22 -2.29
C THR A 149 1.86 0.78 -1.23
N MET A 150 1.64 0.44 0.04
CA MET A 150 1.78 1.37 1.16
C MET A 150 2.82 0.89 2.17
N ASN A 151 3.55 1.84 2.76
CA ASN A 151 4.34 1.57 3.95
C ASN A 151 3.47 1.81 5.19
N MET A 152 3.10 0.73 5.89
CA MET A 152 2.25 0.83 7.08
C MET A 152 3.00 1.38 8.30
N GLN A 153 4.31 1.56 8.20
CA GLN A 153 5.16 2.19 9.23
C GLN A 153 5.09 3.72 9.23
N ARG A 154 4.32 4.28 8.28
CA ARG A 154 4.06 5.71 8.12
C ARG A 154 2.68 6.06 8.65
N ALA A 155 2.50 7.32 9.05
CA ALA A 155 1.25 7.83 9.64
C ALA A 155 0.75 6.99 10.84
N VAL A 156 1.67 6.46 11.65
CA VAL A 156 1.34 5.74 12.89
C VAL A 156 1.18 6.77 14.01
N PRO A 157 0.03 6.80 14.72
CA PRO A 157 -0.16 7.71 15.85
C PRO A 157 0.90 7.55 16.93
N LYS A 158 1.25 8.65 17.60
CA LYS A 158 2.28 8.64 18.64
C LYS A 158 1.85 7.72 19.79
N GLY A 159 2.73 6.78 20.15
CA GLY A 159 2.51 5.82 21.23
C GLY A 159 1.87 4.52 20.78
N GLU A 160 1.45 4.41 19.52
CA GLU A 160 1.00 3.15 18.94
C GLU A 160 2.18 2.33 18.42
N GLU A 161 1.95 1.02 18.34
CA GLU A 161 2.94 0.06 17.84
C GLU A 161 3.11 0.22 16.32
N ILE A 162 4.36 0.38 15.88
CA ILE A 162 4.67 0.49 14.44
C ILE A 162 4.38 -0.86 13.76
N PRO A 163 3.51 -0.90 12.74
CA PRO A 163 3.23 -2.12 11.99
C PRO A 163 4.47 -2.68 11.31
N ASP A 164 4.66 -3.98 11.32
CA ASP A 164 5.85 -4.64 10.77
C ASP A 164 5.68 -5.02 9.27
N ALA A 165 5.21 -4.08 8.44
CA ALA A 165 4.84 -4.41 7.06
C ALA A 165 4.81 -3.24 6.07
N TRP A 166 5.16 -3.56 4.82
CA TRP A 166 4.55 -2.98 3.63
C TRP A 166 3.31 -3.79 3.26
N HIS A 167 2.30 -3.15 2.67
CA HIS A 167 1.05 -3.80 2.32
C HIS A 167 0.56 -3.40 0.92
N HIS A 168 -0.01 -4.37 0.21
CA HIS A 168 -0.84 -4.12 -0.96
C HIS A 168 -2.31 -4.21 -0.59
N GLN A 169 -3.10 -3.19 -0.93
CA GLN A 169 -4.54 -3.20 -0.71
C GLN A 169 -5.25 -2.70 -1.96
N LEU A 170 -6.28 -3.43 -2.40
CA LEU A 170 -7.15 -2.95 -3.47
C LEU A 170 -7.99 -1.79 -2.92
N ILE A 171 -8.03 -0.68 -3.65
CA ILE A 171 -8.92 0.44 -3.37
C ILE A 171 -10.21 0.16 -4.14
N PHE A 172 -11.26 -0.26 -3.43
CA PHE A 172 -12.55 -0.54 -4.05
C PHE A 172 -13.44 0.69 -4.14
N GLY A 173 -13.03 1.81 -3.55
CA GLY A 173 -13.74 3.06 -3.72
C GLY A 173 -13.12 4.26 -3.05
N VAL A 174 -13.63 5.43 -3.39
CA VAL A 174 -13.30 6.72 -2.78
C VAL A 174 -14.55 7.56 -2.61
N MET A 175 -14.61 8.36 -1.55
CA MET A 175 -15.71 9.29 -1.31
C MET A 175 -15.21 10.46 -0.46
N ARG A 176 -15.40 11.68 -0.93
CA ARG A 176 -15.01 12.92 -0.22
C ARG A 176 -13.51 12.94 0.13
N ASN A 177 -13.15 12.58 1.36
CA ASN A 177 -11.80 12.53 1.91
C ASN A 177 -11.45 11.13 2.44
N ALA A 178 -12.18 10.10 2.01
CA ALA A 178 -11.99 8.73 2.44
C ALA A 178 -11.63 7.81 1.27
N VAL A 179 -10.76 6.85 1.55
CA VAL A 179 -10.35 5.78 0.64
C VAL A 179 -10.78 4.46 1.25
N PHE A 180 -11.51 3.67 0.47
CA PHE A 180 -12.08 2.40 0.87
C PHE A 180 -11.24 1.26 0.29
N MET A 181 -10.74 0.38 1.15
CA MET A 181 -9.75 -0.64 0.79
C MET A 181 -10.17 -2.03 1.27
N THR A 182 -9.74 -3.08 0.57
CA THR A 182 -9.93 -4.48 0.99
C THR A 182 -8.64 -5.12 1.48
N ASN A 183 -8.80 -6.25 2.16
CA ASN A 183 -7.75 -7.08 2.74
C ASN A 183 -6.78 -6.33 3.69
N PRO A 184 -7.22 -5.97 4.91
CA PRO A 184 -8.59 -6.07 5.42
C PRO A 184 -9.50 -4.96 4.88
N LEU A 185 -10.81 -5.09 5.08
CA LEU A 185 -11.74 -3.98 4.86
C LEU A 185 -11.38 -2.80 5.75
N ASP A 186 -11.11 -1.66 5.14
CA ASP A 186 -10.70 -0.47 5.84
C ASP A 186 -11.22 0.81 5.15
N VAL A 187 -11.39 1.86 5.94
CA VAL A 187 -11.79 3.20 5.48
C VAL A 187 -10.86 4.21 6.12
N VAL A 188 -9.96 4.75 5.32
CA VAL A 188 -8.86 5.61 5.80
C VAL A 188 -9.02 7.00 5.20
N ILE A 189 -8.69 8.02 5.99
CA ILE A 189 -8.67 9.39 5.48
C ILE A 189 -7.56 9.57 4.43
N ASP A 190 -7.83 10.35 3.39
CA ASP A 190 -6.95 10.53 2.25
C ASP A 190 -5.55 11.04 2.62
N THR A 191 -5.46 11.94 3.60
CA THR A 191 -4.19 12.47 4.12
C THR A 191 -3.28 11.39 4.71
N GLU A 192 -3.85 10.44 5.46
CA GLU A 192 -3.11 9.31 6.05
C GLU A 192 -2.66 8.33 4.97
N VAL A 193 -3.54 8.01 4.00
CA VAL A 193 -3.19 7.18 2.85
C VAL A 193 -2.08 7.84 2.03
N HIS A 194 -2.14 9.15 1.81
CA HIS A 194 -1.13 9.89 1.07
C HIS A 194 0.23 9.84 1.76
N GLU A 195 0.30 9.93 3.09
CA GLU A 195 1.56 9.78 3.82
C GLU A 195 2.13 8.35 3.68
N ARG A 196 1.28 7.31 3.74
CA ARG A 196 1.68 5.91 3.53
C ARG A 196 2.13 5.61 2.09
N LEU A 197 1.53 6.28 1.11
CA LEU A 197 1.89 6.23 -0.31
C LEU A 197 3.13 7.06 -0.65
N CYS A 198 3.56 7.96 0.22
CA CYS A 198 4.74 8.79 0.02
C CYS A 198 5.88 8.40 0.99
N SER A 199 6.41 7.19 0.81
CA SER A 199 7.49 6.64 1.64
C SER A 199 8.72 6.34 0.79
N ASP A 200 9.91 6.57 1.36
CA ASP A 200 11.12 5.92 0.88
C ASP A 200 10.94 4.40 0.87
N SER A 201 11.66 3.72 -0.04
CA SER A 201 11.72 2.26 -0.16
C SER A 201 12.56 1.62 0.95
N VAL A 202 12.12 1.78 2.21
CA VAL A 202 12.79 1.28 3.41
C VAL A 202 11.80 0.50 4.30
N LEU A 203 12.33 -0.34 5.17
CA LEU A 203 11.57 -1.09 6.17
C LEU A 203 12.25 -0.96 7.53
N LEU A 204 11.48 -0.62 8.55
CA LEU A 204 11.91 -0.65 9.95
C LEU A 204 11.78 -2.08 10.47
N VAL A 205 12.85 -2.61 11.04
CA VAL A 205 12.87 -3.94 11.69
C VAL A 205 13.08 -3.75 13.18
N ARG A 206 12.22 -4.37 13.97
CA ARG A 206 12.21 -4.25 15.44
C ARG A 206 13.52 -4.70 16.04
N ARG A 207 13.92 -4.02 17.11
CA ARG A 207 15.12 -4.38 17.87
C ARG A 207 15.05 -5.80 18.41
N GLU A 208 13.90 -6.22 18.89
CA GLU A 208 13.70 -7.56 19.48
C GLU A 208 13.97 -8.64 18.43
N ASP A 209 13.49 -8.45 17.20
CA ASP A 209 13.74 -9.36 16.08
C ASP A 209 15.22 -9.46 15.71
N VAL A 210 15.94 -8.33 15.79
CA VAL A 210 17.38 -8.26 15.54
C VAL A 210 18.14 -9.00 16.64
N LEU A 211 17.85 -8.70 17.90
CA LEU A 211 18.55 -9.28 19.05
C LEU A 211 18.29 -10.77 19.20
N GLN A 212 17.08 -11.25 18.89
CA GLN A 212 16.74 -12.67 18.94
C GLN A 212 17.60 -13.51 17.98
N ARG A 213 17.99 -12.93 16.83
CA ARG A 213 18.69 -13.63 15.74
C ARG A 213 20.18 -13.34 15.72
N LEU A 214 20.65 -12.49 16.62
CA LEU A 214 22.05 -12.14 16.74
C LEU A 214 22.76 -13.19 17.61
N THR A 215 23.60 -14.01 16.97
CA THR A 215 24.46 -14.98 17.64
C THR A 215 25.93 -14.56 17.56
N PRO A 216 26.81 -15.04 18.46
CA PRO A 216 28.25 -14.75 18.41
C PRO A 216 28.92 -15.15 17.08
N ASP A 217 28.33 -16.14 16.40
CA ASP A 217 28.84 -16.68 15.13
C ASP A 217 28.34 -15.91 13.90
N CYS A 218 27.48 -14.90 14.08
CA CYS A 218 26.98 -14.09 12.98
C CYS A 218 28.06 -13.16 12.42
N CYS A 219 28.45 -13.36 11.16
CA CYS A 219 29.25 -12.39 10.43
C CYS A 219 28.36 -11.23 9.94
N LEU A 220 28.38 -10.09 10.65
CA LEU A 220 27.59 -8.92 10.24
C LEU A 220 28.16 -8.21 9.01
N SER A 221 29.46 -8.42 8.70
CA SER A 221 30.11 -7.90 7.49
C SER A 221 29.41 -8.35 6.21
N ASP A 222 28.66 -9.47 6.24
CA ASP A 222 27.88 -9.96 5.10
C ASP A 222 26.75 -8.99 4.70
N LEU A 223 26.29 -8.15 5.63
CA LEU A 223 25.31 -7.10 5.36
C LEU A 223 25.88 -5.97 4.51
N SER A 224 27.19 -5.71 4.56
CA SER A 224 27.83 -4.60 3.82
C SER A 224 28.66 -5.05 2.62
N GLN A 225 29.21 -6.27 2.63
CA GLN A 225 30.14 -6.72 1.60
C GLN A 225 29.50 -7.48 0.43
N ASN A 226 28.34 -8.10 0.63
CA ASN A 226 27.75 -9.04 -0.34
C ASN A 226 26.36 -8.63 -0.86
N GLN A 227 26.05 -7.34 -0.91
CA GLN A 227 24.72 -6.87 -1.31
C GLN A 227 24.74 -6.21 -2.69
N SER A 228 23.84 -6.68 -3.57
CA SER A 228 23.57 -6.08 -4.88
C SER A 228 22.94 -4.68 -4.78
N ASP A 229 22.31 -4.38 -3.63
CA ASP A 229 21.70 -3.09 -3.36
C ASP A 229 22.67 -2.19 -2.54
N PRO A 230 23.17 -1.07 -3.12
CA PRO A 230 24.10 -0.18 -2.43
C PRO A 230 23.49 0.51 -1.20
N ARG A 231 22.17 0.48 -1.04
CA ARG A 231 21.47 1.13 0.08
C ARG A 231 21.76 0.48 1.42
N TRP A 232 22.15 -0.79 1.46
CA TRP A 232 22.59 -1.45 2.70
C TRP A 232 23.76 -0.71 3.35
N LYS A 233 24.71 -0.24 2.53
CA LYS A 233 25.85 0.54 3.00
C LYS A 233 25.47 1.98 3.32
N SER A 234 24.64 2.63 2.49
CA SER A 234 24.26 4.03 2.73
C SER A 234 23.39 4.22 3.96
N LEU A 235 22.61 3.19 4.35
CA LEU A 235 21.79 3.18 5.56
C LEU A 235 22.56 2.70 6.79
N ASP A 236 23.82 2.27 6.65
CA ASP A 236 24.66 1.73 7.73
C ASP A 236 23.96 0.62 8.55
N VAL A 237 23.35 -0.34 7.85
CA VAL A 237 22.59 -1.42 8.51
C VAL A 237 23.47 -2.25 9.43
N GLU A 238 24.70 -2.53 9.00
CA GLU A 238 25.69 -3.23 9.81
C GLU A 238 25.99 -2.46 11.10
N GLY A 239 26.30 -1.15 11.00
CA GLY A 239 26.58 -0.31 12.16
C GLY A 239 25.42 -0.24 13.15
N MET A 240 24.18 -0.15 12.66
CA MET A 240 22.98 -0.21 13.50
C MET A 240 22.83 -1.55 14.25
N ALA A 241 23.06 -2.68 13.57
CA ALA A 241 23.00 -4.00 14.19
C ALA A 241 24.09 -4.20 15.25
N ILE A 242 25.33 -3.73 14.98
CA ILE A 242 26.43 -3.72 15.95
C ILE A 242 26.06 -2.87 17.17
N CYS A 243 25.52 -1.67 16.94
CA CYS A 243 25.09 -0.77 18.00
C CYS A 243 24.07 -1.44 18.93
N PHE A 244 23.09 -2.16 18.38
CA PHE A 244 22.11 -2.91 19.16
C PHE A 244 22.75 -4.00 20.03
N SER A 245 23.72 -4.73 19.48
CA SER A 245 24.51 -5.74 20.20
C SER A 245 25.24 -5.13 21.39
N VAL A 246 26.02 -4.08 21.16
CA VAL A 246 26.86 -3.44 22.19
C VAL A 246 25.98 -2.87 23.30
N ILE A 247 24.92 -2.14 22.94
CA ILE A 247 24.01 -1.55 23.94
C ILE A 247 23.29 -2.63 24.74
N HIS A 248 22.88 -3.72 24.10
CA HIS A 248 22.26 -4.85 24.81
C HIS A 248 23.24 -5.49 25.80
N GLN A 249 24.51 -5.67 25.42
CA GLN A 249 25.55 -6.20 26.33
C GLN A 249 25.82 -5.25 27.51
N VAL A 250 26.00 -3.95 27.25
CA VAL A 250 26.25 -2.94 28.30
C VAL A 250 25.08 -2.85 29.27
N LYS A 251 23.83 -2.88 28.79
CA LYS A 251 22.64 -2.87 29.66
C LYS A 251 22.51 -4.14 30.51
N ARG A 252 22.91 -5.30 30.01
CA ARG A 252 22.97 -6.52 30.85
C ARG A 252 23.99 -6.39 31.99
N MET A 253 25.00 -5.52 31.83
CA MET A 253 26.05 -5.28 32.81
C MET A 253 25.80 -4.06 33.72
N ALA A 254 24.93 -3.14 33.32
CA ALA A 254 24.62 -1.91 34.06
C ALA A 254 23.12 -1.81 34.34
N GLU A 255 22.72 -1.83 35.61
CA GLU A 255 21.35 -1.56 36.10
C GLU A 255 20.97 -0.08 35.96
N GLN A 256 21.09 0.51 34.76
CA GLN A 256 20.85 1.94 34.54
C GLN A 256 19.90 2.25 33.37
N GLN A 257 19.28 3.43 33.53
CA GLN A 257 18.10 3.98 32.87
C GLN A 257 18.01 3.79 31.35
N GLU A 258 16.77 3.66 30.87
CA GLU A 258 16.39 3.74 29.47
C GLU A 258 16.80 5.10 28.87
N HIS A 259 17.99 5.17 28.27
CA HIS A 259 18.20 6.11 27.17
C HIS A 259 17.19 5.81 26.06
N GLU A 260 16.76 6.86 25.34
CA GLU A 260 15.96 6.77 24.10
C GLU A 260 16.75 6.00 23.04
N LEU A 261 16.73 4.68 23.15
CA LEU A 261 17.32 3.79 22.19
C LEU A 261 16.39 3.72 20.99
N THR A 262 16.96 3.82 19.79
CA THR A 262 16.23 3.55 18.56
C THR A 262 15.61 2.15 18.65
N SER A 263 14.29 2.08 18.52
CA SER A 263 13.51 0.84 18.66
C SER A 263 13.61 -0.08 17.44
N HIS A 264 14.12 0.44 16.32
CA HIS A 264 14.21 -0.27 15.05
C HIS A 264 15.53 0.02 14.33
N ILE A 265 15.98 -0.92 13.50
CA ILE A 265 16.94 -0.64 12.43
C ILE A 265 16.19 -0.34 11.13
N THR A 266 16.78 0.46 10.26
CA THR A 266 16.22 0.73 8.92
C THR A 266 16.95 -0.10 7.88
N ILE A 267 16.24 -0.91 7.11
CA ILE A 267 16.81 -1.67 5.98
C ILE A 267 16.20 -1.23 4.65
N PRO A 268 16.87 -1.48 3.51
CA PRO A 268 16.24 -1.32 2.21
C PRO A 268 14.99 -2.21 2.08
N ALA A 269 14.01 -1.73 1.33
CA ALA A 269 12.86 -2.53 0.90
C ALA A 269 12.80 -2.59 -0.63
N ALA A 270 12.35 -3.73 -1.16
CA ALA A 270 12.09 -3.91 -2.59
C ALA A 270 10.83 -3.16 -3.06
N TYR A 271 9.95 -2.79 -2.12
CA TYR A 271 8.73 -2.04 -2.40
C TYR A 271 9.02 -0.62 -2.85
N LYS A 272 8.11 -0.08 -3.65
CA LYS A 272 8.02 1.34 -3.99
C LYS A 272 6.62 1.80 -3.66
N SER A 273 6.48 2.93 -2.97
CA SER A 273 5.18 3.42 -2.54
C SER A 273 4.44 4.10 -3.70
N GLY A 274 3.17 3.76 -3.87
CA GLY A 274 2.41 4.27 -4.99
C GLY A 274 1.18 3.43 -5.31
N ILE A 275 0.61 3.69 -6.48
CA ILE A 275 -0.65 3.07 -6.91
C ILE A 275 -0.41 2.35 -8.22
N THR A 276 -0.79 1.08 -8.27
CA THR A 276 -0.88 0.32 -9.52
C THR A 276 -2.31 0.38 -10.01
N LEU A 277 -2.53 0.87 -11.23
CA LEU A 277 -3.83 0.84 -11.89
C LEU A 277 -3.88 -0.33 -12.85
N PHE A 278 -4.89 -1.18 -12.70
CA PHE A 278 -5.17 -2.31 -13.59
C PHE A 278 -6.38 -2.03 -14.47
N ALA A 279 -6.38 -2.53 -15.71
CA ALA A 279 -7.54 -2.44 -16.60
C ALA A 279 -7.53 -3.57 -17.65
N CYS A 280 -8.69 -3.84 -18.24
CA CYS A 280 -8.79 -4.76 -19.37
C CYS A 280 -8.06 -4.22 -20.61
N ALA A 281 -7.21 -5.04 -21.23
CA ALA A 281 -6.43 -4.67 -22.41
C ALA A 281 -7.29 -4.28 -23.63
N THR A 282 -8.51 -4.82 -23.74
CA THR A 282 -9.47 -4.51 -24.83
C THR A 282 -9.97 -3.06 -24.81
N LEU A 283 -10.02 -2.41 -23.65
CA LEU A 283 -10.38 -0.98 -23.54
C LEU A 283 -9.33 -0.05 -24.19
N GLN A 284 -8.15 -0.56 -24.56
CA GLN A 284 -7.14 0.20 -25.31
C GLN A 284 -7.26 0.09 -26.84
N ARG A 285 -8.09 -0.84 -27.37
CA ARG A 285 -8.21 -1.06 -28.83
C ARG A 285 -9.28 -0.22 -29.52
N ASP A 286 -10.24 0.35 -28.80
CA ASP A 286 -11.28 1.25 -29.35
C ASP A 286 -10.79 2.68 -29.59
N LYS A 287 -9.61 2.86 -30.21
CA LYS A 287 -9.08 4.17 -30.62
C LYS A 287 -9.81 4.78 -31.84
N ASN A 288 -10.86 4.14 -32.35
CA ASN A 288 -11.66 4.66 -33.47
C ASN A 288 -13.08 5.12 -33.09
N SER A 289 -13.48 5.03 -31.82
CA SER A 289 -14.68 5.70 -31.34
C SER A 289 -14.28 7.06 -30.75
N LYS A 290 -14.88 8.13 -31.27
CA LYS A 290 -14.63 9.50 -30.85
C LYS A 290 -15.14 9.71 -29.43
N THR A 291 -14.32 9.40 -28.43
CA THR A 291 -14.21 10.04 -27.09
C THR A 291 -13.43 9.12 -26.16
N VAL A 292 -12.10 9.07 -26.33
CA VAL A 292 -11.22 8.88 -25.17
C VAL A 292 -10.70 10.27 -24.87
N PRO A 293 -10.96 10.86 -23.69
CA PRO A 293 -10.33 12.11 -23.32
C PRO A 293 -8.84 11.86 -23.37
N ASN A 294 -8.15 12.62 -24.20
CA ASN A 294 -6.70 12.67 -24.23
C ASN A 294 -6.27 13.12 -22.83
N CYS A 295 -6.02 12.15 -21.94
CA CYS A 295 -5.83 12.41 -20.52
C CYS A 295 -4.42 13.01 -20.35
N ARG A 296 -4.35 14.35 -20.47
CA ARG A 296 -3.16 15.17 -20.20
C ARG A 296 -2.58 14.95 -18.80
N CYS A 297 -3.27 14.22 -17.92
CA CYS A 297 -2.79 13.84 -16.60
C CYS A 297 -1.57 12.90 -16.63
N CYS A 298 -1.20 12.32 -17.77
CA CYS A 298 0.08 11.60 -17.88
C CYS A 298 1.28 12.52 -18.09
N GLU A 299 1.07 13.79 -18.49
CA GLU A 299 2.16 14.74 -18.76
C GLU A 299 2.64 15.47 -17.49
N ASP A 300 1.84 15.42 -16.41
CA ASP A 300 2.13 16.08 -15.12
C ASP A 300 2.40 15.09 -13.96
N PHE A 301 2.73 13.82 -14.23
CA PHE A 301 3.13 12.81 -13.23
C PHE A 301 4.65 12.69 -13.02
#